data_AF-A0A2N0VED9-F1
#
_entry.id   AF-A0A2N0VED9-F1
#
_cell.length_a   1.000
_cell.length_b   1.000
_cell.length_c   1.000
_cell.angle_alpha   90.00
_cell.angle_beta   90.00
_cell.angle_gamma   90.00
#
_symmetry.space_group_name_H-M   'P 1'
#
loop_
_entity.id
_entity.type
_entity.pdbx_description
1 polymer ?
#
loop_
_entity_poly.entity_id
_entity_poly.type
_entity_poly.pdbx_seq_one_letter_code
_entity_poly.pdbx_strand_id
1 'polypeptide(L)'
;MIDEKSQQKLMDYLFDEMNSDERKEFEQKIQNSEELRNKLNELKATQSVIGNYSPEEPQQPGIIFQDHSRKTEPSGKSRWVQTAGWAAAAALLITIFIGLFSSVQFGQTEQGYYLTLGNPPLEVEQEGISEEELNEIIAQIRTENSLMMNSMMEQMQQDQNAQFNESLTALADYYEERRNRDLMLFTEGLLQLEESTANQIDQTNRALNGIIYALSNE
;
A
#
# COMPACT_ATOMS: atom_id res chain seq x y z
N MET A 1 22.62 10.28 -20.96
CA MET A 1 21.16 10.27 -20.73
C MET A 1 20.81 8.81 -20.49
N ILE A 2 20.41 8.48 -19.26
CA ILE A 2 20.14 7.10 -18.84
C ILE A 2 18.91 6.57 -19.60
N ASP A 3 19.01 5.37 -20.15
CA ASP A 3 17.88 4.71 -20.79
C ASP A 3 16.83 4.23 -19.77
N GLU A 4 15.57 4.18 -20.19
CA GLU A 4 14.43 3.82 -19.33
C GLU A 4 14.60 2.44 -18.66
N LYS A 5 15.25 1.50 -19.36
CA LYS A 5 15.52 0.15 -18.85
C LYS A 5 16.59 0.15 -17.75
N SER A 6 17.62 0.98 -17.88
CA SER A 6 18.63 1.19 -16.84
C SER A 6 18.06 1.92 -15.62
N GLN A 7 17.07 2.80 -15.82
CA GLN A 7 16.36 3.44 -14.72
C GLN A 7 15.48 2.45 -13.93
N GLN A 8 14.76 1.56 -14.61
CA GLN A 8 13.99 0.50 -13.96
C GLN A 8 14.92 -0.41 -13.14
N LYS A 9 16.04 -0.83 -13.73
CA LYS A 9 17.06 -1.62 -13.01
C LYS A 9 17.68 -0.87 -11.82
N LEU A 10 17.81 0.45 -11.86
CA LEU A 10 18.25 1.20 -10.68
C LEU A 10 17.24 1.09 -9.53
N MET A 11 15.94 1.09 -9.84
CA MET A 11 14.88 0.94 -8.84
C MET A 11 14.84 -0.47 -8.26
N ASP A 12 14.85 -1.50 -9.12
CA ASP A 12 14.87 -2.90 -8.67
C ASP A 12 16.11 -3.18 -7.78
N TYR A 13 17.24 -2.54 -8.07
CA TYR A 13 18.46 -2.62 -7.25
C TYR A 13 18.32 -1.93 -5.88
N LEU A 14 17.59 -0.80 -5.81
CA LEU A 14 17.40 -0.05 -4.57
C LEU A 14 16.41 -0.70 -3.59
N PHE A 15 15.44 -1.45 -4.13
CA PHE A 15 14.42 -2.17 -3.35
C PHE A 15 14.75 -3.65 -3.13
N ASP A 16 15.96 -4.09 -3.51
CA ASP A 16 16.44 -5.48 -3.37
C ASP A 16 15.55 -6.51 -4.10
N GLU A 17 14.96 -6.12 -5.23
CA GLU A 17 14.09 -6.97 -6.06
C GLU A 17 14.89 -7.79 -7.10
N MET A 18 16.20 -7.53 -7.22
CA MET A 18 17.09 -8.27 -8.13
C MET A 18 17.57 -9.59 -7.54
N ASN A 19 17.65 -10.62 -8.39
CA ASN A 19 18.34 -11.87 -8.01
C ASN A 19 19.88 -11.70 -8.00
N SER A 20 20.59 -12.67 -7.41
CA SER A 20 22.04 -12.56 -7.15
C SER A 20 22.89 -12.43 -8.40
N ASP A 21 22.44 -12.96 -9.53
CA ASP A 21 23.20 -12.97 -10.78
C ASP A 21 22.98 -11.66 -11.54
N GLU A 22 21.73 -11.20 -11.63
CA GLU A 22 21.37 -9.89 -12.20
C GLU A 22 22.04 -8.74 -11.45
N ARG A 23 22.10 -8.83 -10.12
CA ARG A 23 22.75 -7.84 -9.28
C ARG A 23 24.23 -7.68 -9.62
N LYS A 24 24.97 -8.78 -9.78
CA LYS A 24 26.40 -8.75 -10.12
C LYS A 24 26.65 -8.12 -11.48
N GLU A 25 25.84 -8.48 -12.48
CA GLU A 25 25.93 -7.88 -13.82
C GLU A 25 25.63 -6.38 -13.79
N PHE A 26 24.65 -5.98 -12.98
CA PHE A 26 24.26 -4.59 -12.86
C PHE A 26 25.29 -3.76 -12.09
N GLU A 27 25.90 -4.32 -11.04
CA GLU A 27 27.00 -3.69 -10.31
C GLU A 27 28.23 -3.46 -11.19
N GLN A 28 28.54 -4.39 -12.11
CA GLN A 28 29.58 -4.17 -13.13
C GLN A 28 29.22 -3.01 -14.07
N LYS A 29 27.95 -2.88 -14.47
CA LYS A 29 27.49 -1.75 -15.30
C LYS A 29 27.57 -0.42 -14.57
N ILE A 30 27.20 -0.39 -13.28
CA ILE A 30 27.36 0.80 -12.43
C ILE A 30 28.85 1.14 -12.28
N GLN A 31 29.74 0.15 -12.18
CA GLN A 31 31.17 0.42 -12.07
C GLN A 31 31.76 1.11 -13.31
N ASN A 32 31.22 0.79 -14.48
CA ASN A 32 31.71 1.28 -15.77
C ASN A 32 30.99 2.56 -16.25
N SER A 33 30.01 3.08 -15.50
CA SER A 33 29.25 4.28 -15.87
C SER A 33 29.23 5.31 -14.74
N GLU A 34 29.86 6.45 -14.98
CA GLU A 34 29.84 7.60 -14.07
C GLU A 34 28.41 8.18 -13.91
N GLU A 35 27.62 8.16 -14.98
CA GLU A 35 26.23 8.64 -14.99
C GLU A 35 25.33 7.79 -14.07
N LEU A 36 25.46 6.46 -14.13
CA LEU A 36 24.68 5.54 -13.28
C LEU A 36 25.07 5.64 -11.80
N ARG A 37 26.35 5.87 -11.51
CA ARG A 37 26.83 6.10 -10.13
C ARG A 37 26.25 7.36 -9.53
N ASN A 38 26.26 8.45 -10.29
CA ASN A 38 25.71 9.72 -9.83
C ASN A 38 24.20 9.60 -9.57
N LYS A 39 23.47 8.93 -10.46
CA LYS A 39 22.03 8.73 -10.27
C LYS A 39 21.70 7.82 -9.08
N LEU A 40 22.47 6.74 -8.88
CA LEU A 40 22.32 5.87 -7.73
C LEU A 40 22.54 6.63 -6.41
N ASN A 41 23.53 7.52 -6.36
CA ASN A 41 23.82 8.33 -5.18
C ASN A 41 22.69 9.32 -4.87
N GLU A 42 22.12 9.97 -5.90
CA GLU A 42 20.95 10.85 -5.78
C GLU A 42 19.73 10.11 -5.21
N LEU A 43 19.46 8.91 -5.73
CA LEU A 43 18.33 8.09 -5.27
C LEU A 43 18.53 7.56 -3.86
N LYS A 44 19.76 7.16 -3.48
CA LYS A 44 20.08 6.77 -2.09
C LYS A 44 19.93 7.93 -1.11
N ALA A 45 20.33 9.14 -1.52
CA ALA A 45 20.11 10.34 -0.71
C ALA A 45 18.61 10.60 -0.50
N THR A 46 17.82 10.43 -1.56
CA THR A 46 16.35 10.55 -1.51
C THR A 46 15.72 9.47 -0.62
N GLN A 47 16.15 8.21 -0.75
CA GLN A 47 15.71 7.09 0.10
C GLN A 47 16.04 7.33 1.58
N SER A 48 17.20 7.92 1.90
CA SER A 48 17.57 8.27 3.27
C SER A 48 16.65 9.36 3.86
N VAL A 49 16.28 10.36 3.04
CA VAL A 49 15.32 11.40 3.45
C VAL A 49 13.93 10.81 3.70
N ILE A 50 13.47 9.88 2.85
CA ILE A 50 12.17 9.21 2.98
C ILE A 50 12.18 8.18 4.11
N GLY A 51 13.26 7.43 4.31
CA GLY A 51 13.38 6.42 5.37
C GLY A 51 13.42 7.02 6.77
N ASN A 52 13.84 8.28 6.91
CA ASN A 52 13.74 9.04 8.16
C ASN A 52 12.34 9.60 8.42
N TYR A 53 11.44 9.52 7.45
CA TYR A 53 10.01 9.78 7.63
C TYR A 53 9.38 8.50 8.20
N SER A 54 9.36 8.37 9.53
CA SER A 54 8.49 7.38 10.18
C SER A 54 7.06 7.89 10.03
N PRO A 55 6.19 7.25 9.23
CA PRO A 55 4.77 7.55 9.32
C PRO A 55 4.37 7.21 10.75
N GLU A 56 3.73 8.14 11.46
CA GLU A 56 3.01 7.75 12.67
C GLU A 56 2.02 6.66 12.24
N GLU A 57 2.23 5.44 12.74
CA GLU A 57 1.28 4.36 12.55
C GLU A 57 -0.08 4.87 13.06
N PRO A 58 -1.11 4.96 12.20
CA PRO A 58 -2.43 5.34 12.69
C PRO A 58 -2.80 4.32 13.76
N GLN A 59 -3.11 4.80 14.97
CA GLN A 59 -3.67 4.00 16.07
C GLN A 59 -5.09 3.56 15.69
N GLN A 60 -5.22 2.73 14.65
CA GLN A 60 -6.37 1.89 14.48
C GLN A 60 -6.12 0.65 15.31
N PRO A 61 -7.06 0.21 16.17
CA PRO A 61 -7.00 -1.11 16.76
C PRO A 61 -7.16 -2.12 15.62
N GLY A 62 -6.04 -2.45 14.97
CA GLY A 62 -5.94 -3.56 14.05
C GLY A 62 -6.39 -4.81 14.78
N ILE A 63 -7.19 -5.62 14.09
CA ILE A 63 -7.54 -6.95 14.55
C ILE A 63 -6.24 -7.68 14.87
N ILE A 64 -6.03 -7.99 16.15
CA ILE A 64 -4.88 -8.78 16.61
C ILE A 64 -5.06 -10.17 16.01
N PHE A 65 -4.41 -10.43 14.88
CA PHE A 65 -4.06 -11.80 14.52
C PHE A 65 -3.03 -12.24 15.55
N GLN A 66 -3.50 -13.02 16.52
CA GLN A 66 -2.65 -13.68 17.47
C GLN A 66 -1.76 -14.65 16.68
N ASP A 67 -0.53 -14.21 16.38
CA ASP A 67 0.52 -15.10 15.92
C ASP A 67 0.79 -16.10 17.06
N HIS A 68 0.30 -17.32 16.89
CA HIS A 68 0.57 -18.44 17.78
C HIS A 68 1.94 -19.07 17.49
N SER A 69 2.96 -18.28 17.18
CA SER A 69 4.35 -18.74 17.18
C SER A 69 4.95 -18.65 18.59
N ARG A 70 4.23 -19.18 19.58
CA ARG A 70 4.83 -19.56 20.86
C ARG A 70 5.58 -20.86 20.60
N LYS A 71 6.91 -20.83 20.66
CA LYS A 71 7.75 -22.03 20.70
C LYS A 71 7.32 -22.89 21.88
N THR A 72 6.36 -23.78 21.67
CA THR A 72 6.08 -24.90 22.57
C THR A 72 7.11 -25.97 22.26
N GLU A 73 8.04 -26.15 23.20
CA GLU A 73 8.87 -27.34 23.26
C GLU A 73 7.98 -28.59 23.14
N PRO A 74 8.29 -29.54 22.25
CA PRO A 74 7.51 -30.76 22.14
C PRO A 74 7.83 -31.66 23.34
N SER A 75 7.01 -31.56 24.40
CA SER A 75 6.98 -32.55 25.46
C SER A 75 6.57 -33.89 24.86
N GLY A 76 7.43 -34.90 25.03
CA GLY A 76 7.26 -36.21 24.42
C GLY A 76 5.98 -36.90 24.86
N LYS A 77 5.01 -37.04 23.95
CA LYS A 77 3.96 -38.04 24.03
C LYS A 77 3.67 -38.67 22.66
N SER A 78 3.97 -39.98 22.63
CA SER A 78 3.48 -41.06 21.77
C SER A 78 3.16 -40.74 20.30
N ARG A 79 4.12 -41.08 19.43
CA ARG A 79 4.02 -41.11 17.95
C ARG A 79 2.84 -41.92 17.39
N TRP A 80 2.16 -42.74 18.18
CA TRP A 80 1.07 -43.61 17.71
C TRP A 80 -0.27 -42.89 17.54
N VAL A 81 -0.53 -41.81 18.31
CA VAL A 81 -1.80 -41.06 18.21
C VAL A 81 -1.76 -40.03 17.07
N GLN A 82 -0.57 -39.51 16.74
CA GLN A 82 -0.41 -38.59 15.62
C GLN A 82 -0.58 -39.29 14.27
N THR A 83 -0.09 -40.51 14.07
CA THR A 83 -0.30 -41.23 12.79
C THR A 83 -1.76 -41.63 12.59
N ALA A 84 -2.50 -41.95 13.67
CA ALA A 84 -3.93 -42.23 13.59
C ALA A 84 -4.76 -40.98 13.26
N GLY A 85 -4.43 -39.82 13.83
CA GLY A 85 -5.11 -38.56 13.54
C GLY A 85 -4.91 -38.07 12.11
N TRP A 86 -3.70 -38.22 11.57
CA TRP A 86 -3.41 -37.85 10.18
C TRP A 86 -4.05 -38.80 9.18
N ALA A 87 -4.11 -40.11 9.48
CA ALA A 87 -4.83 -41.08 8.66
C ALA A 87 -6.34 -40.81 8.62
N ALA A 88 -6.94 -40.43 9.75
CA ALA A 88 -8.35 -40.07 9.81
C ALA A 88 -8.67 -38.78 9.03
N ALA A 89 -7.82 -37.75 9.13
CA ALA A 89 -7.97 -36.51 8.36
C ALA A 89 -7.80 -36.73 6.85
N ALA A 90 -6.84 -37.56 6.44
CA ALA A 90 -6.64 -37.92 5.04
C ALA A 90 -7.83 -38.73 4.49
N ALA A 91 -8.37 -39.68 5.26
CA ALA A 91 -9.55 -40.45 4.87
C ALA A 91 -10.79 -39.54 4.72
N LEU A 92 -10.96 -38.54 5.59
CA LEU A 92 -12.03 -37.54 5.48
C LEU A 92 -11.87 -36.66 4.24
N LEU A 93 -10.66 -36.18 3.96
CA LEU A 93 -10.40 -35.41 2.73
C LEU A 93 -10.66 -36.24 1.48
N ILE A 94 -10.26 -37.51 1.47
CA ILE A 94 -10.51 -38.42 0.34
C ILE A 94 -12.01 -38.69 0.19
N THR A 95 -12.77 -38.88 1.26
CA THR A 95 -14.24 -39.06 1.17
C THR A 95 -14.95 -37.80 0.71
N ILE A 96 -14.51 -36.61 1.16
CA ILE A 96 -15.03 -35.32 0.66
C ILE A 96 -14.69 -35.15 -0.82
N PHE A 97 -13.46 -35.48 -1.23
CA PHE A 97 -13.06 -35.43 -2.64
C PHE A 97 -13.90 -36.41 -3.48
N ILE A 98 -14.05 -37.67 -3.05
CA ILE A 98 -14.87 -38.65 -3.77
C ILE A 98 -16.33 -38.20 -3.81
N GLY A 99 -16.87 -37.57 -2.77
CA GLY A 99 -18.24 -37.03 -2.75
C GLY A 99 -18.44 -35.83 -3.67
N LEU A 100 -17.48 -34.90 -3.74
CA LEU A 100 -17.55 -33.72 -4.61
C LEU A 100 -17.31 -34.08 -6.09
N PHE A 101 -16.50 -35.09 -6.36
CA PHE A 101 -16.15 -35.53 -7.72
C PHE A 101 -16.96 -36.74 -8.21
N SER A 102 -17.77 -37.38 -7.36
CA SER A 102 -18.66 -38.51 -7.72
C SER A 102 -19.69 -38.16 -8.79
N SER A 103 -20.00 -36.88 -8.96
CA SER A 103 -20.93 -36.37 -9.97
C SER A 103 -20.26 -36.00 -11.28
N VAL A 104 -18.92 -36.09 -11.39
CA VAL A 104 -18.19 -35.77 -12.62
C VAL A 104 -18.21 -36.98 -13.55
N GLN A 105 -19.03 -36.91 -14.61
CA GLN A 105 -19.05 -37.92 -15.66
C GLN A 105 -18.38 -37.39 -16.92
N PHE A 106 -17.46 -38.18 -17.47
CA PHE A 106 -16.80 -37.92 -18.75
C PHE A 106 -17.49 -38.76 -19.82
N GLY A 107 -18.06 -38.09 -20.81
CA GLY A 107 -18.76 -38.74 -21.91
C GLY A 107 -18.27 -38.26 -23.27
N GLN A 108 -18.44 -39.12 -24.27
CA GLN A 108 -18.14 -38.81 -25.66
C GLN A 108 -19.45 -38.78 -26.45
N THR A 109 -19.72 -37.66 -27.13
CA THR A 109 -20.82 -37.51 -28.09
C THR A 109 -20.26 -37.39 -29.50
N GLU A 110 -21.12 -37.48 -30.52
CA GLU A 110 -20.73 -37.26 -31.93
C GLU A 110 -20.15 -35.85 -32.19
N GLN A 111 -20.35 -34.89 -31.28
CA GLN A 111 -19.86 -33.52 -31.38
C GLN A 111 -18.68 -33.20 -30.45
N GLY A 112 -18.18 -34.17 -29.67
CA GLY A 112 -16.99 -34.01 -28.84
C GLY A 112 -17.10 -34.59 -27.43
N TYR A 113 -16.12 -34.28 -26.61
CA TYR A 113 -16.05 -34.68 -25.21
C TYR A 113 -16.82 -33.70 -24.33
N TYR A 114 -17.64 -34.20 -23.41
CA TYR A 114 -18.29 -33.37 -22.39
C TYR A 114 -17.89 -33.81 -20.98
N LEU A 115 -17.75 -32.81 -20.11
CA LEU A 115 -17.55 -32.97 -18.68
C LEU A 115 -18.79 -32.40 -18.00
N THR A 116 -19.62 -33.24 -17.40
CA THR A 116 -20.82 -32.79 -16.67
C THR A 116 -20.69 -33.11 -15.19
N LEU A 117 -21.16 -32.19 -14.34
CA LEU A 117 -21.30 -32.37 -12.89
C LEU A 117 -22.78 -32.59 -12.57
N GLY A 118 -23.19 -33.84 -12.34
CA GLY A 118 -24.54 -34.17 -11.87
C GLY A 118 -25.23 -35.28 -12.68
N ASN A 119 -26.56 -35.22 -12.74
CA ASN A 119 -27.35 -36.14 -13.56
C ASN A 119 -27.01 -35.93 -15.05
N PRO A 120 -26.93 -37.00 -15.86
CA PRO A 120 -26.70 -36.86 -17.29
C PRO A 120 -27.78 -35.91 -17.85
N PRO A 121 -27.43 -35.01 -18.78
CA PRO A 121 -28.47 -34.27 -19.47
C PRO A 121 -29.40 -35.32 -20.09
N LEU A 122 -30.65 -35.38 -19.59
CA LEU A 122 -31.76 -35.94 -20.34
C LEU A 122 -31.61 -35.37 -21.73
N GLU A 123 -31.63 -36.22 -22.75
CA GLU A 123 -31.55 -35.82 -24.16
C GLU A 123 -32.39 -34.56 -24.33
N VAL A 124 -31.71 -33.42 -24.36
CA VAL A 124 -32.35 -32.15 -24.63
C VAL A 124 -32.56 -32.26 -26.12
N GLU A 125 -33.76 -32.69 -26.52
CA GLU A 125 -34.28 -32.31 -27.82
C GLU A 125 -33.94 -30.83 -27.95
N GLN A 126 -33.02 -30.52 -28.87
CA GLN A 126 -32.66 -29.14 -29.16
C GLN A 126 -33.91 -28.49 -29.77
N GLU A 127 -34.84 -28.08 -28.93
CA GLU A 127 -35.65 -26.90 -29.18
C GLU A 127 -34.64 -25.77 -29.26
N GLY A 128 -34.18 -25.50 -30.48
CA GLY A 128 -33.37 -24.33 -30.77
C GLY A 128 -34.15 -23.13 -30.25
N ILE A 129 -33.58 -22.45 -29.26
CA ILE A 129 -34.07 -21.17 -28.75
C ILE A 129 -34.46 -20.34 -29.96
N SER A 130 -35.74 -19.96 -30.04
CA SER A 130 -36.22 -19.20 -31.19
C SER A 130 -35.44 -17.88 -31.27
N GLU A 131 -35.19 -17.38 -32.49
CA GLU A 131 -34.48 -16.10 -32.64
C GLU A 131 -35.21 -14.95 -31.90
N GLU A 132 -36.52 -15.07 -31.69
CA GLU A 132 -37.33 -14.15 -30.87
C GLU A 132 -36.91 -14.18 -29.38
N GLU A 133 -36.83 -15.36 -28.76
CA GLU A 133 -36.43 -15.49 -27.34
C GLU A 133 -34.99 -15.05 -27.10
N LEU A 134 -34.08 -15.33 -28.05
CA LEU A 134 -32.69 -14.88 -27.96
C LEU A 134 -32.61 -13.34 -28.01
N ASN A 135 -33.41 -12.70 -28.88
CA ASN A 135 -33.44 -11.24 -28.98
C ASN A 135 -34.03 -10.58 -27.73
N GLU A 136 -35.04 -11.20 -27.11
CA GLU A 136 -35.64 -10.71 -25.86
C GLU A 136 -34.64 -10.78 -24.69
N ILE A 137 -33.90 -11.89 -24.57
CA ILE A 137 -32.83 -12.06 -23.57
C ILE A 137 -31.72 -11.03 -23.79
N ILE A 138 -31.28 -10.81 -25.03
CA ILE A 138 -30.24 -9.79 -25.34
C ILE A 138 -30.74 -8.38 -25.00
N ALA A 139 -32.00 -8.06 -25.28
CA ALA A 139 -32.60 -6.77 -24.95
C ALA A 139 -32.67 -6.56 -23.42
N GLN A 140 -33.03 -7.61 -22.68
CA GLN A 140 -33.04 -7.59 -21.22
C GLN A 140 -31.64 -7.38 -20.64
N ILE A 141 -30.64 -8.14 -21.09
CA ILE A 141 -29.24 -8.02 -20.64
C ILE A 141 -28.71 -6.61 -20.91
N ARG A 142 -29.01 -6.02 -22.08
CA ARG A 142 -28.59 -4.64 -22.39
C ARG A 142 -29.22 -3.63 -21.44
N THR A 143 -30.50 -3.82 -21.12
CA THR A 143 -31.22 -2.94 -20.20
C THR A 143 -30.66 -3.05 -18.79
N GLU A 144 -30.47 -4.27 -18.29
CA GLU A 144 -29.88 -4.54 -16.98
C GLU A 144 -28.45 -4.00 -16.85
N ASN A 145 -27.61 -4.24 -17.86
CA ASN A 145 -26.25 -3.70 -17.92
C ASN A 145 -26.25 -2.17 -17.93
N SER A 146 -27.16 -1.53 -18.65
CA SER A 146 -27.25 -0.07 -18.67
C SER A 146 -27.65 0.49 -17.30
N LEU A 147 -28.56 -0.17 -16.59
CA LEU A 147 -29.02 0.24 -15.28
C LEU A 147 -27.92 0.05 -14.23
N MET A 148 -27.22 -1.09 -14.28
CA MET A 148 -26.06 -1.35 -13.43
C MET A 148 -24.96 -0.31 -13.68
N MET A 149 -24.62 -0.04 -14.94
CA MET A 149 -23.59 0.94 -15.32
C MET A 149 -23.95 2.35 -14.82
N ASN A 150 -25.21 2.76 -14.98
CA ASN A 150 -25.68 4.05 -14.47
C ASN A 150 -25.57 4.14 -12.95
N SER A 151 -25.99 3.09 -12.23
CA SER A 151 -25.87 3.05 -10.76
C SER A 151 -24.41 3.12 -10.28
N MET A 152 -23.52 2.43 -10.98
CA MET A 152 -22.09 2.42 -10.66
C MET A 152 -21.45 3.79 -10.95
N MET A 153 -21.87 4.46 -12.02
CA MET A 153 -21.39 5.80 -12.37
C MET A 153 -21.90 6.86 -11.39
N GLU A 154 -23.14 6.74 -10.93
CA GLU A 154 -23.72 7.61 -9.91
C GLU A 154 -23.02 7.43 -8.56
N GLN A 155 -22.77 6.19 -8.15
CA GLN A 155 -21.99 5.89 -6.95
C GLN A 155 -20.56 6.44 -7.06
N MET A 156 -19.90 6.26 -8.20
CA MET A 156 -18.55 6.79 -8.43
C MET A 156 -18.51 8.32 -8.36
N GLN A 157 -19.54 9.02 -8.86
CA GLN A 157 -19.64 10.48 -8.70
C GLN A 157 -19.82 10.89 -7.24
N GLN A 158 -20.64 10.18 -6.48
CA GLN A 158 -20.84 10.45 -5.06
C GLN A 158 -19.52 10.25 -4.28
N ASP A 159 -18.82 9.15 -4.52
CA ASP A 159 -17.55 8.84 -3.88
C ASP A 159 -16.46 9.87 -4.25
N GLN A 160 -16.38 10.29 -5.52
CA GLN A 160 -15.46 11.34 -5.94
C GLN A 160 -15.76 12.68 -5.25
N ASN A 161 -17.03 13.07 -5.16
CA ASN A 161 -17.41 14.32 -4.49
C ASN A 161 -17.09 14.28 -2.98
N ALA A 162 -17.31 13.15 -2.32
CA ALA A 162 -16.96 12.97 -0.92
C ALA A 162 -15.45 13.09 -0.70
N GLN A 163 -14.65 12.36 -1.48
CA GLN A 163 -13.18 12.42 -1.41
C GLN A 163 -12.65 13.82 -1.72
N PHE A 164 -13.23 14.52 -2.70
CA PHE A 164 -12.85 15.88 -3.02
C PHE A 164 -13.11 16.82 -1.84
N ASN A 165 -14.29 16.76 -1.21
CA ASN A 165 -14.61 17.58 -0.05
C ASN A 165 -13.72 17.27 1.16
N GLU A 166 -13.39 15.99 1.39
CA GLU A 166 -12.44 15.58 2.42
C GLU A 166 -11.05 16.18 2.15
N SER A 167 -10.58 16.11 0.90
CA SER A 167 -9.29 16.68 0.52
C SER A 167 -9.23 18.20 0.71
N LEU A 168 -10.32 18.92 0.40
CA LEU A 168 -10.42 20.36 0.64
C LEU A 168 -10.42 20.70 2.13
N THR A 169 -11.07 19.87 2.95
CA THR A 169 -11.10 20.04 4.40
C THR A 169 -9.70 19.82 4.99
N ALA A 170 -9.04 18.72 4.63
CA ALA A 170 -7.68 18.43 5.06
C ALA A 170 -6.67 19.53 4.63
N LEU A 171 -6.83 20.09 3.43
CA LEU A 171 -6.04 21.24 2.98
C LEU A 171 -6.30 22.47 3.84
N ALA A 172 -7.57 22.78 4.13
CA ALA A 172 -7.94 23.92 4.98
C ALA A 172 -7.32 23.78 6.38
N ASP A 173 -7.46 22.61 7.00
CA ASP A 173 -6.91 22.30 8.31
C ASP A 173 -5.38 22.46 8.32
N TYR A 174 -4.70 21.93 7.30
CA TYR A 174 -3.24 22.06 7.17
C TYR A 174 -2.79 23.53 7.07
N TYR A 175 -3.49 24.36 6.29
CA TYR A 175 -3.16 25.79 6.19
C TYR A 175 -3.39 26.53 7.51
N GLU A 176 -4.43 26.15 8.25
CA GLU A 176 -4.73 26.75 9.55
C GLU A 176 -3.68 26.37 10.61
N GLU A 177 -3.31 25.09 10.69
CA GLU A 177 -2.21 24.63 11.56
C GLU A 177 -0.89 25.31 11.23
N ARG A 178 -0.56 25.40 9.94
CA ARG A 178 0.65 26.08 9.48
C ARG A 178 0.65 27.55 9.89
N ARG A 179 -0.46 28.26 9.69
CA ARG A 179 -0.60 29.66 10.10
C ARG A 179 -0.41 29.82 11.61
N ASN A 180 -0.99 28.94 12.42
CA ASN A 180 -0.85 29.00 13.87
C ASN A 180 0.60 28.76 14.30
N ARG A 181 1.29 27.81 13.67
CA ARG A 181 2.72 27.56 13.88
C ARG A 181 3.58 28.75 13.49
N ASP A 182 3.30 29.37 12.33
CA ASP A 182 4.02 30.55 11.87
C ASP A 182 3.79 31.75 12.81
N LEU A 183 2.57 31.94 13.32
CA LEU A 183 2.26 32.96 14.33
C LEU A 183 3.00 32.72 15.65
N MET A 184 3.12 31.46 16.07
CA MET A 184 3.89 31.08 17.25
C MET A 184 5.38 31.42 17.07
N LEU A 185 5.98 30.99 15.97
CA LEU A 185 7.37 31.30 15.63
C LEU A 185 7.63 32.80 15.51
N PHE A 186 6.70 33.54 14.92
CA PHE A 186 6.80 35.00 14.82
C PHE A 186 6.76 35.66 16.21
N THR A 187 5.86 35.20 17.08
CA THR A 187 5.75 35.71 18.45
C THR A 187 7.02 35.41 19.26
N GLU A 188 7.56 34.20 19.13
CA GLU A 188 8.84 33.82 19.75
C GLU A 188 9.99 34.70 19.25
N GLY A 189 10.07 34.93 17.93
CA GLY A 189 11.06 35.82 17.33
C GLY A 189 10.95 37.27 17.81
N LEU A 190 9.73 37.80 17.98
CA LEU A 190 9.51 39.14 18.53
C LEU A 190 9.95 39.23 20.00
N LEU A 191 9.65 38.23 20.82
CA LEU A 191 10.08 38.19 22.22
C LEU A 191 11.61 38.14 22.33
N GLN A 192 12.27 37.35 21.48
CA GLN A 192 13.73 37.29 21.43
C GLN A 192 14.35 38.62 20.99
N LEU A 193 13.71 39.32 20.04
CA LEU A 193 14.16 40.63 19.60
C LEU A 193 14.01 41.68 20.71
N GLU A 194 12.91 41.64 21.45
CA GLU A 194 12.69 42.50 22.63
C GLU A 194 13.77 42.27 23.69
N GLU A 195 14.01 41.01 24.05
CA GLU A 195 15.02 40.64 25.06
C GLU A 195 16.43 41.07 24.63
N SER A 196 16.82 40.78 23.38
CA SER A 196 18.13 41.17 22.86
C SER A 196 18.31 42.68 22.78
N THR A 197 17.27 43.42 22.39
CA THR A 197 17.28 44.89 22.35
C THR A 197 17.41 45.48 23.76
N ALA A 198 16.66 44.95 24.74
CA ALA A 198 16.76 45.39 26.13
C ALA A 198 18.17 45.17 26.69
N ASN A 199 18.74 43.99 26.44
CA ASN A 199 20.12 43.66 26.83
C ASN A 199 21.15 44.60 26.17
N GLN A 200 20.97 44.92 24.89
CA GLN A 200 21.86 45.82 24.16
C GLN A 200 21.76 47.27 24.68
N ILE A 201 20.57 47.72 25.05
CA ILE A 201 20.38 49.03 25.69
C ILE A 201 21.07 49.08 27.06
N ASP A 202 20.92 48.04 27.89
CA ASP A 202 21.58 47.97 29.20
C ASP A 202 23.12 47.96 29.07
N GLN A 203 23.67 47.18 28.13
CA GLN A 203 25.10 47.20 27.81
C GLN A 203 25.57 48.60 27.39
N THR A 204 24.80 49.26 26.53
CA THR A 204 25.09 50.63 26.07
C THR A 204 25.10 51.62 27.23
N ASN A 205 24.09 51.55 28.12
CA ASN A 205 24.00 52.40 29.30
C ASN A 205 25.17 52.19 30.27
N ARG A 206 25.58 50.94 30.50
CA ARG A 206 26.76 50.60 31.31
C ARG A 206 28.05 51.16 30.69
N ALA A 207 28.21 51.02 29.38
CA ALA A 207 29.36 51.56 28.67
C ALA A 207 29.43 53.10 28.75
N LEU A 208 28.30 53.79 28.54
CA LEU A 208 28.20 55.24 28.68
C LEU A 208 28.53 55.70 30.12
N ASN A 209 27.97 55.04 31.13
CA ASN A 209 28.28 55.34 32.53
C ASN A 209 29.76 55.12 32.86
N GLY A 210 30.39 54.08 32.32
CA GLY A 210 31.82 53.84 32.46
C GLY A 210 32.67 54.96 31.86
N ILE A 211 32.31 55.46 30.68
CA ILE A 211 32.98 56.60 30.02
C ILE A 211 32.80 57.88 30.84
N ILE A 212 31.58 58.18 31.31
CA ILE A 212 31.29 59.35 32.14
C ILE A 212 32.11 59.32 33.43
N TYR A 213 32.17 58.17 34.11
CA TYR A 213 32.93 58.02 35.35
C TYR A 213 34.43 58.25 35.12
N ALA A 214 34.99 57.69 34.05
CA ALA A 214 36.39 57.88 33.68
C ALA A 214 36.72 59.36 33.41
N LEU A 215 35.84 60.08 32.71
CA LEU A 215 36.02 61.50 32.42
C LEU A 215 35.82 62.42 33.65
N SER A 216 35.08 61.98 34.66
CA SER A 216 34.84 62.78 35.89
C SER A 216 35.96 62.68 36.92
N ASN A 217 36.83 61.67 36.79
CA ASN A 217 37.94 61.38 37.71
C ASN A 217 39.32 61.76 37.14
N GLU A 218 39.36 62.44 35.99
CA GLU A 218 40.51 63.22 35.51
C GLU A 218 40.30 64.71 35.83
#